data_AF-A0A1U7VRV2-F1
#
_entry.id   AF-A0A1U7VRV2-F1
#
_cell.length_a   1.000
_cell.length_b   1.000
_cell.length_c   1.000
_cell.angle_alpha   90.00
_cell.angle_beta   90.00
_cell.angle_gamma   90.00
#
_symmetry.space_group_name_H-M   'P 1'
#
loop_
_entity.id
_entity.type
_entity.pdbx_description
1 polymer ?
#
loop_
_entity_poly.entity_id
_entity_poly.type
_entity_poly.pdbx_seq_one_letter_code
_entity_poly.pdbx_strand_id
1 'polypeptide(L)'
;MGQAREQVLRLAEKVAYVHDDHRRLSNEEVGQQACALVPQLPVMFRILPDFSSLVNIKKKPIESFREYAIKWREEAARVKLPMKEAEMIDYFLQAKDPDYLHYMLSAIGKPFAKAIKIGEIVENGMKSGKILS
;
A
#
# COMPACT_ATOMS: atom_id res chain seq x y z
N MET A 1 -3.59 -8.28 -7.40
CA MET A 1 -2.82 -7.89 -6.20
C MET A 1 -3.69 -8.11 -4.98
N GLY A 2 -3.57 -9.19 -4.22
CA GLY A 2 -2.74 -10.38 -4.40
C GLY A 2 -3.20 -11.39 -3.35
N GLN A 3 -3.82 -12.48 -3.82
CA GLN A 3 -4.35 -13.58 -3.01
C GLN A 3 -3.34 -14.09 -1.96
N ALA A 4 -2.04 -13.96 -2.25
CA ALA A 4 -0.93 -14.27 -1.35
C ALA A 4 -0.88 -13.39 -0.08
N ARG A 5 -1.23 -12.11 -0.15
CA ARG A 5 -1.14 -11.17 0.99
C ARG A 5 -2.24 -11.43 2.02
N GLU A 6 -3.45 -11.72 1.55
CA GLU A 6 -4.55 -12.10 2.43
C GLU A 6 -4.34 -13.50 3.02
N GLN A 7 -3.66 -14.39 2.29
CA GLN A 7 -3.18 -15.67 2.82
C GLN A 7 -2.12 -15.49 3.92
N VAL A 8 -1.15 -14.59 3.76
CA VAL A 8 -0.13 -14.33 4.79
C VAL A 8 -0.74 -13.73 6.06
N LEU A 9 -1.69 -12.79 5.93
CA LEU A 9 -2.38 -12.23 7.11
C LEU A 9 -3.23 -13.29 7.82
N ARG A 10 -3.99 -14.09 7.06
CA ARG A 10 -4.76 -15.22 7.61
C ARG A 10 -3.85 -16.29 8.22
N LEU A 11 -2.65 -16.50 7.67
CA LEU A 11 -1.65 -17.39 8.25
C LEU A 11 -1.11 -16.82 9.55
N ALA A 12 -0.81 -15.52 9.62
CA ALA A 12 -0.32 -14.88 10.84
C ALA A 12 -1.38 -14.89 11.96
N GLU A 13 -2.65 -14.63 11.63
CA GLU A 13 -3.78 -14.75 12.58
C GLU A 13 -4.01 -16.21 13.01
N LYS A 14 -3.90 -17.17 12.08
CA LYS A 14 -3.95 -18.61 12.41
C LYS A 14 -2.76 -19.05 13.26
N VAL A 15 -1.57 -18.51 13.04
CA VAL A 15 -0.36 -18.83 13.83
C VAL A 15 -0.49 -18.28 15.25
N ALA A 16 -1.09 -17.09 15.42
CA ALA A 16 -1.45 -16.57 16.75
C ALA A 16 -2.50 -17.45 17.46
N TYR A 17 -3.42 -18.08 16.71
CA TYR A 17 -4.37 -19.07 17.22
C TYR A 17 -3.73 -20.45 17.51
N VAL A 18 -2.71 -20.84 16.76
CA VAL A 18 -1.99 -22.14 16.90
C VAL A 18 -1.18 -22.23 18.20
N HIS A 19 -0.86 -21.10 18.84
CA HIS A 19 -0.20 -21.13 20.15
C HIS A 19 -1.11 -21.65 21.28
N ASP A 20 -2.42 -21.74 21.07
CA ASP A 20 -3.41 -22.18 22.07
C ASP A 20 -4.20 -23.45 21.68
N ASP A 21 -4.21 -23.88 20.41
CA ASP A 21 -4.96 -25.07 20.00
C ASP A 21 -4.25 -25.86 18.89
N HIS A 22 -3.58 -26.95 19.28
CA HIS A 22 -2.79 -27.85 18.41
C HIS A 22 -3.61 -28.67 17.40
N ARG A 23 -4.88 -28.32 17.16
CA ARG A 23 -5.79 -29.18 16.41
C ARG A 23 -6.53 -28.39 15.34
N ARG A 24 -5.89 -28.21 14.16
CA ARG A 24 -6.49 -28.19 12.79
C ARG A 24 -5.83 -27.19 11.81
N LEU A 25 -4.55 -27.39 11.50
CA LEU A 25 -4.06 -27.13 10.14
C LEU A 25 -3.74 -28.49 9.52
N SER A 26 -4.72 -29.11 8.86
CA SER A 26 -4.62 -30.45 8.26
C SER A 26 -3.75 -30.50 6.99
N ASN A 27 -2.82 -29.57 6.84
CA ASN A 27 -1.87 -29.53 5.74
C ASN A 27 -0.47 -29.31 6.34
N GLU A 28 0.23 -30.42 6.55
CA GLU A 28 1.57 -30.49 7.15
C GLU A 28 2.57 -29.57 6.44
N GLU A 29 2.41 -29.41 5.13
CA GLU A 29 3.23 -28.55 4.28
C GLU A 29 3.04 -27.06 4.61
N VAL A 30 1.79 -26.63 4.88
CA VAL A 30 1.48 -25.26 5.32
C VAL A 30 2.02 -25.01 6.73
N GLY A 31 1.96 -26.02 7.61
CA GLY A 31 2.55 -25.97 8.94
C GLY A 31 4.07 -25.79 8.90
N GLN A 32 4.76 -26.57 8.07
CA GLN A 32 6.21 -26.48 7.88
C GLN A 32 6.64 -25.14 7.24
N GLN A 33 5.91 -24.66 6.23
CA GLN A 33 6.16 -23.35 5.63
C GLN A 33 5.98 -22.22 6.65
N ALA A 34 4.93 -22.27 7.48
CA ALA A 34 4.72 -21.29 8.53
C ALA A 34 5.88 -21.31 9.55
N CYS A 35 6.27 -22.50 10.04
CA CYS A 35 7.38 -22.66 10.98
C CYS A 35 8.72 -22.16 10.43
N ALA A 36 8.97 -22.29 9.13
CA ALA A 36 10.18 -21.78 8.49
C ALA A 36 10.20 -20.24 8.36
N LEU A 37 9.03 -19.59 8.35
CA LEU A 37 8.89 -18.13 8.25
C LEU A 37 8.93 -17.42 9.60
N VAL A 38 8.46 -18.06 10.68
CA VAL A 38 8.37 -17.46 12.02
C VAL A 38 9.70 -16.85 12.50
N PRO A 39 10.87 -17.52 12.39
CA PRO A 39 12.14 -16.93 12.79
C PRO A 39 12.58 -15.72 11.94
N GLN A 40 12.05 -15.61 10.71
CA GLN A 40 12.39 -14.54 9.78
C GLN A 40 11.53 -13.29 9.96
N LEU A 41 10.39 -13.38 10.66
CA LEU A 41 9.47 -12.25 10.89
C LEU A 41 10.15 -11.04 11.58
N PRO A 42 10.95 -11.19 12.65
CA PRO A 42 11.62 -10.05 13.28
C PRO A 42 12.66 -9.39 12.36
N VAL A 43 13.32 -10.18 11.51
CA VAL A 43 14.30 -9.67 10.54
C VAL A 43 13.60 -8.94 9.41
N MET A 44 12.53 -9.50 8.84
CA MET A 44 11.66 -8.84 7.87
C MET A 44 11.12 -7.51 8.41
N PHE A 45 10.64 -7.51 9.66
CA PHE A 45 10.15 -6.29 10.30
C PHE A 45 11.25 -5.27 10.60
N ARG A 46 12.53 -5.66 10.65
CA ARG A 46 13.64 -4.70 10.77
C ARG A 46 14.03 -4.08 9.43
N ILE A 47 14.03 -4.85 8.35
CA ILE A 47 14.58 -4.44 7.05
C ILE A 47 13.56 -3.78 6.11
N LEU A 48 12.26 -4.09 6.23
CA LEU A 48 11.25 -3.49 5.36
C LEU A 48 11.09 -1.99 5.67
N PRO A 49 10.78 -1.13 4.69
CA PRO A 49 10.48 0.27 4.95
C PRO A 49 9.20 0.43 5.79
N ASP A 50 9.15 1.45 6.64
CA ASP A 50 7.91 1.86 7.30
C ASP A 50 7.15 2.90 6.46
N PHE A 51 5.97 3.31 6.93
CA PHE A 51 5.12 4.24 6.18
C PHE A 51 5.72 5.63 5.97
N SER A 52 6.72 6.02 6.78
CA SER A 52 7.36 7.33 6.65
C SER A 52 8.17 7.45 5.35
N SER A 53 8.69 6.33 4.82
CA SER A 53 9.45 6.34 3.57
C SER A 53 8.59 6.69 2.35
N LEU A 54 7.28 6.43 2.41
CA LEU A 54 6.36 6.66 1.29
C LEU A 54 6.09 8.15 1.04
N VAL A 55 6.13 8.98 2.08
CA VAL A 55 5.93 10.44 1.97
C VAL A 55 7.06 11.11 1.18
N ASN A 56 8.24 10.48 1.16
CA ASN A 56 9.42 10.97 0.46
C ASN A 56 9.44 10.61 -1.03
N ILE A 57 8.51 9.77 -1.51
CA ILE A 57 8.41 9.42 -2.93
C ILE A 57 7.77 10.59 -3.68
N LYS A 58 8.62 11.42 -4.28
CA LYS A 58 8.20 12.59 -5.06
C LYS A 58 8.00 12.25 -6.53
N LYS A 59 7.07 12.97 -7.14
CA LYS A 59 6.80 12.87 -8.57
C LYS A 59 7.92 13.56 -9.35
N LYS A 60 8.50 12.88 -10.34
CA LYS A 60 9.47 13.47 -11.27
C LYS A 60 8.78 14.42 -12.26
N PRO A 61 9.48 15.45 -12.80
CA PRO A 61 8.89 16.35 -13.78
C PRO A 61 8.39 15.64 -15.06
N ILE A 62 9.16 14.67 -15.55
CA ILE A 62 8.91 13.98 -16.83
C ILE A 62 7.90 12.83 -16.72
N GLU A 63 7.62 12.32 -15.53
CA GLU A 63 6.70 11.19 -15.38
C GLU A 63 5.25 11.68 -15.35
N SER A 64 4.30 10.89 -15.85
CA SER A 64 2.87 11.18 -15.73
C SER A 64 2.37 10.96 -14.30
N PHE A 65 1.23 11.54 -13.95
CA PHE A 65 0.57 11.25 -12.66
C PHE A 65 0.33 9.75 -12.46
N ARG A 66 -0.11 9.05 -13.50
CA ARG A 66 -0.43 7.62 -13.44
C ARG A 66 0.81 6.76 -13.17
N GLU A 67 1.91 7.00 -13.87
CA GLU A 67 3.18 6.30 -13.63
C GLU A 67 3.67 6.51 -12.21
N TYR A 68 3.62 7.76 -11.72
CA TYR A 68 3.93 8.08 -10.34
C TYR A 68 3.06 7.31 -9.36
N ALA A 69 1.74 7.31 -9.56
CA ALA A 69 0.80 6.67 -8.63
C ALA A 69 0.96 5.15 -8.59
N ILE A 70 1.26 4.53 -9.74
CA ILE A 70 1.57 3.09 -9.82
C ILE A 70 2.85 2.78 -9.04
N LYS A 71 3.94 3.52 -9.31
CA LYS A 71 5.21 3.36 -8.60
C LYS A 71 5.05 3.56 -7.09
N TRP A 72 4.31 4.59 -6.67
CA TRP A 72 4.03 4.84 -5.27
C TRP A 72 3.29 3.66 -4.62
N ARG A 73 2.29 3.10 -5.32
CA ARG A 73 1.53 1.94 -4.84
C ARG A 73 2.39 0.67 -4.75
N GLU A 74 3.32 0.48 -5.69
CA GLU A 74 4.26 -0.64 -5.66
C GLU A 74 5.19 -0.55 -4.45
N GLU A 75 5.67 0.65 -4.10
CA GLU A 75 6.44 0.87 -2.87
C GLU A 75 5.58 0.69 -1.61
N ALA A 76 4.32 1.15 -1.63
CA ALA A 76 3.38 0.92 -0.53
C ALA A 76 3.07 -0.57 -0.31
N ALA A 77 3.24 -1.43 -1.33
CA ALA A 77 3.12 -2.87 -1.18
C ALA A 77 4.34 -3.52 -0.50
N ARG A 78 5.47 -2.81 -0.40
CA ARG A 78 6.73 -3.28 0.18
C ARG A 78 6.93 -2.86 1.65
N VAL A 79 6.06 -2.01 2.20
CA VAL A 79 6.20 -1.56 3.60
C VAL A 79 5.87 -2.66 4.61
N LYS A 80 6.44 -2.56 5.82
CA LYS A 80 6.34 -3.55 6.92
C LYS A 80 4.92 -4.05 7.19
N LEU A 81 3.95 -3.13 7.10
CA LEU A 81 2.56 -3.42 7.44
C LEU A 81 1.65 -3.27 6.23
N PRO A 82 0.74 -4.22 6.02
CA PRO A 82 -0.17 -4.14 4.92
C PRO A 82 -1.16 -2.98 5.10
N MET A 83 -0.96 -1.92 4.32
CA MET A 83 -1.87 -0.78 4.25
C MET A 83 -3.21 -1.16 3.61
N LYS A 84 -4.32 -0.70 4.19
CA LYS A 84 -5.67 -0.75 3.60
C LYS A 84 -5.78 0.29 2.49
N GLU A 85 -6.70 0.10 1.54
CA GLU A 85 -6.89 1.08 0.45
C GLU A 85 -7.26 2.47 0.97
N ALA A 86 -8.06 2.57 2.04
CA ALA A 86 -8.40 3.85 2.66
C ALA A 86 -7.16 4.58 3.20
N GLU A 87 -6.29 3.86 3.91
CA GLU A 87 -5.03 4.41 4.45
C GLU A 87 -4.05 4.78 3.32
N MET A 88 -4.03 4.03 2.21
CA MET A 88 -3.20 4.35 1.04
C MET A 88 -3.50 5.72 0.47
N ILE A 89 -4.77 6.13 0.45
CA ILE A 89 -5.14 7.46 -0.04
C ILE A 89 -4.59 8.54 0.90
N ASP A 90 -4.76 8.40 2.21
CA ASP A 90 -4.32 9.43 3.16
C ASP A 90 -2.80 9.67 3.11
N TYR A 91 -1.99 8.61 3.01
CA TYR A 91 -0.54 8.74 2.85
C TYR A 91 -0.13 9.24 1.47
N PHE A 92 -0.85 8.82 0.41
CA PHE A 92 -0.60 9.30 -0.94
C PHE A 92 -0.87 10.80 -1.08
N LEU A 93 -1.90 11.32 -0.41
CA LEU A 93 -2.21 12.75 -0.38
C LEU A 93 -1.17 13.56 0.39
N GLN A 94 -0.64 13.05 1.50
CA GLN A 94 0.44 13.70 2.26
C GLN A 94 1.75 13.84 1.47
N ALA A 95 2.02 12.92 0.53
CA ALA A 95 3.21 12.99 -0.32
C ALA A 95 3.14 14.12 -1.37
N LYS A 96 1.96 14.70 -1.60
CA LYS A 96 1.67 15.67 -2.67
C LYS A 96 1.91 17.10 -2.28
N ASP A 97 1.99 17.92 -3.33
CA ASP A 97 2.00 19.37 -3.24
C ASP A 97 0.67 19.87 -2.66
N PRO A 98 0.67 20.82 -1.70
CA PRO A 98 -0.55 21.43 -1.16
C PRO A 98 -1.53 21.93 -2.23
N ASP A 99 -1.02 22.46 -3.33
CA ASP A 99 -1.81 23.04 -4.44
C ASP A 99 -2.64 21.96 -5.17
N TYR A 100 -2.24 20.69 -5.05
CA TYR A 100 -2.94 19.52 -5.59
C TYR A 100 -4.00 18.95 -4.65
N LEU A 101 -3.89 19.26 -3.35
CA LEU A 101 -4.60 18.53 -2.29
C LEU A 101 -6.11 18.70 -2.41
N HIS A 102 -6.58 19.93 -2.62
CA HIS A 102 -8.01 20.28 -2.64
C HIS A 102 -8.78 19.47 -3.70
N TYR A 103 -8.23 19.32 -4.91
CA TYR A 103 -8.86 18.56 -5.98
C TYR A 103 -8.89 17.05 -5.71
N MET A 104 -7.89 16.57 -4.97
CA MET A 104 -7.71 15.17 -4.64
C MET A 104 -8.52 14.72 -3.40
N LEU A 105 -9.10 15.64 -2.61
CA LEU A 105 -10.00 15.31 -1.49
C LEU A 105 -11.16 14.41 -1.92
N SER A 106 -11.62 14.56 -3.17
CA SER A 106 -12.67 13.72 -3.76
C SER A 106 -12.28 12.23 -3.90
N ALA A 107 -11.01 11.88 -3.69
CA ALA A 107 -10.50 10.52 -3.70
C ALA A 107 -10.50 9.84 -2.32
N ILE A 108 -10.68 10.60 -1.22
CA ILE A 108 -10.70 10.06 0.14
C ILE A 108 -11.80 9.00 0.27
N GLY A 109 -11.45 7.86 0.88
CA GLY A 109 -12.35 6.72 1.07
C GLY A 109 -12.72 5.96 -0.21
N LYS A 110 -12.12 6.30 -1.36
CA LYS A 110 -12.36 5.60 -2.63
C LYS A 110 -11.24 4.59 -2.93
N PRO A 111 -11.51 3.60 -3.79
CA PRO A 111 -10.45 2.70 -4.23
C PRO A 111 -9.29 3.44 -4.89
N PHE A 112 -8.06 2.93 -4.74
CA PHE A 112 -6.86 3.61 -5.25
C PHE A 112 -6.92 3.88 -6.77
N ALA A 113 -7.56 2.98 -7.52
CA ALA A 113 -7.78 3.16 -8.95
C ALA A 113 -8.62 4.40 -9.30
N LYS A 114 -9.52 4.85 -8.40
CA LYS A 114 -10.27 6.11 -8.58
C LYS A 114 -9.40 7.33 -8.30
N ALA A 115 -8.50 7.25 -7.33
CA ALA A 115 -7.54 8.32 -7.06
C ALA A 115 -6.59 8.56 -8.25
N ILE A 116 -6.17 7.49 -8.93
CA ILE A 116 -5.41 7.59 -10.19
C ILE A 116 -6.18 8.42 -11.21
N LYS A 117 -7.45 8.06 -11.48
CA LYS A 117 -8.29 8.75 -12.46
C LYS A 117 -8.53 10.22 -12.11
N ILE A 118 -8.80 10.51 -10.84
CA ILE A 118 -9.01 11.89 -10.37
C ILE A 118 -7.73 12.69 -10.59
N GLY A 119 -6.57 12.16 -10.21
CA GLY A 119 -5.31 12.87 -10.39
C GLY A 119 -4.90 13.05 -11.85
N GLU A 120 -5.25 12.13 -12.75
CA GLU A 120 -5.09 12.32 -14.19
C GLU A 120 -5.95 13.47 -14.72
N ILE A 121 -7.20 13.58 -14.27
CA ILE A 121 -8.10 14.69 -14.66
C ILE A 121 -7.53 16.02 -14.15
N VAL A 122 -7.06 16.06 -12.90
CA VAL A 122 -6.47 17.27 -12.29
C VAL A 122 -5.21 17.68 -13.03
N GLU A 123 -4.29 16.75 -13.30
CA GLU A 123 -3.05 17.03 -14.01
C GLU A 123 -3.31 17.55 -15.43
N ASN A 124 -4.26 16.95 -16.14
CA ASN A 124 -4.65 17.42 -17.46
C ASN A 124 -5.36 18.78 -17.42
N GLY A 125 -6.18 19.03 -16.39
CA GLY A 125 -6.82 20.32 -16.16
C GLY A 125 -5.82 21.44 -15.91
N MET A 126 -4.80 21.19 -15.08
CA MET A 126 -3.72 22.14 -14.80
C MET A 126 -2.86 22.38 -16.04
N LYS A 127 -2.45 21.31 -16.76
CA LYS A 127 -1.69 21.43 -18.01
C LYS A 127 -2.43 22.21 -19.10
N SER A 128 -3.77 22.13 -19.12
CA SER A 128 -4.60 22.85 -20.09
C SER A 128 -5.09 24.23 -19.61
N GLY A 129 -4.68 24.68 -18.41
CA GLY A 129 -5.10 25.96 -17.82
C GLY A 129 -6.57 26.01 -17.40
N LYS A 130 -7.27 24.87 -17.37
CA LYS A 130 -8.68 24.76 -16.94
C LYS A 130 -8.82 24.69 -15.42
N ILE A 131 -7.77 24.28 -14.74
CA ILE A 131 -7.65 24.22 -13.28
C ILE A 131 -6.48 25.12 -12.90
N LEU A 132 -6.72 26.01 -11.95
CA LEU A 132 -5.67 26.84 -11.37
C LEU A 132 -4.92 26.00 -10.34
N SER A 133 -3.59 25.96 -10.50
CA SER A 133 -2.65 25.49 -9.48
C SER A 133 -2.58 26.52 -8.37
#